data_AF-A0A162GZB9-F1
#
_entry.id   AF-A0A162GZB9-F1
#
_cell.length_a   1.000
_cell.length_b   1.000
_cell.length_c   1.000
_cell.angle_alpha   90.00
_cell.angle_beta   90.00
_cell.angle_gamma   90.00
#
_symmetry.space_group_name_H-M   'P 1'
#
loop_
_entity.id
_entity.type
_entity.pdbx_description
1 polymer ?
#
loop_
_entity_poly.entity_id
_entity_poly.type
_entity_poly.pdbx_seq_one_letter_code
_entity_poly.pdbx_strand_id
1 'polypeptide(L)'
;MNRDWSWKSMLSQWPGCKWRRFRDRCRHGQGPYAHLFAPYDGDQVVAIDCETTGLDSRTAELVSIAAVVIKDGRVLSSQSLDVKLMPPESLKEDTIRIHRLRPVDLEGGESVRDALDALLALVGNRPLVGWCVAFDVAMINRYLRPLMGFDLPNDIIELS
;
A
#
# COMPACT_ATOMS: atom_id res chain seq x y z
N MET A 1 8.68 -12.14 33.66
CA MET A 1 9.22 -10.78 33.85
C MET A 1 10.39 -10.59 32.89
N ASN A 2 10.40 -9.43 32.24
CA ASN A 2 11.32 -8.86 31.24
C ASN A 2 11.51 -9.53 29.88
N ARG A 3 10.87 -8.86 28.90
CA ARG A 3 11.11 -8.86 27.47
C ARG A 3 12.32 -7.96 27.19
N ASP A 4 13.31 -8.47 26.48
CA ASP A 4 14.27 -7.66 25.72
C ASP A 4 14.47 -8.33 24.37
N TRP A 5 13.72 -7.88 23.37
CA TRP A 5 13.98 -8.22 21.97
C TRP A 5 14.54 -6.99 21.28
N SER A 6 15.87 -6.95 21.19
CA SER A 6 16.62 -5.92 20.47
C SER A 6 16.47 -6.15 18.96
N TRP A 7 15.61 -5.37 18.31
CA TRP A 7 15.42 -5.37 16.84
C TRP A 7 16.52 -4.62 16.06
N LYS A 8 17.62 -4.24 16.71
CA LYS A 8 18.73 -3.55 16.05
C LYS A 8 19.66 -4.54 15.33
N SER A 9 19.25 -4.99 14.14
CA SER A 9 20.13 -5.17 12.97
C SER A 9 19.45 -6.02 11.90
N MET A 10 18.70 -5.40 10.99
CA MET A 10 18.50 -5.92 9.63
C MET A 10 18.04 -4.80 8.71
N LEU A 11 18.90 -3.80 8.53
CA LEU A 11 18.79 -2.82 7.45
C LEU A 11 20.08 -2.85 6.64
N SER A 12 20.14 -3.80 5.70
CA SER A 12 21.03 -3.74 4.54
C SER A 12 20.21 -3.17 3.37
N GLN A 13 20.15 -1.84 3.21
CA GLN A 13 21.00 -1.04 2.32
C GLN A 13 20.66 -1.17 0.82
N TRP A 14 19.74 -0.31 0.34
CA TRP A 14 19.77 0.22 -1.03
C TRP A 14 20.06 1.73 -1.00
N PRO A 15 21.25 2.19 -1.43
CA PRO A 15 21.65 3.60 -1.33
C PRO A 15 20.72 4.57 -2.11
N GLY A 16 20.16 4.15 -3.24
CA GLY A 16 19.30 4.99 -4.08
C GLY A 16 17.94 5.32 -3.47
N CYS A 17 17.41 4.45 -2.60
CA CYS A 17 16.09 4.63 -2.00
C CYS A 17 16.08 5.74 -0.94
N LYS A 18 17.19 5.95 -0.21
CA LYS A 18 17.31 7.03 0.79
C LYS A 18 17.35 8.41 0.14
N TRP A 19 18.10 8.57 -0.96
CA TRP A 19 18.16 9.82 -1.72
C TRP A 19 16.82 10.17 -2.37
N ARG A 20 16.12 9.16 -2.91
CA ARG A 20 14.77 9.34 -3.46
C ARG A 20 13.80 9.79 -2.37
N ARG A 21 13.76 9.10 -1.22
CA ARG A 21 12.90 9.47 -0.08
C ARG A 21 13.19 10.86 0.45
N PHE A 22 14.47 11.23 0.56
CA PHE A 22 14.86 12.58 0.96
C PHE A 22 14.37 13.63 -0.05
N ARG A 23 14.60 13.38 -1.35
CA ARG A 23 14.14 14.28 -2.42
C ARG A 23 12.61 14.42 -2.45
N ASP A 24 11.88 13.32 -2.30
CA ASP A 24 10.42 13.32 -2.31
C ASP A 24 9.87 14.06 -1.08
N ARG A 25 10.49 13.90 0.11
CA ARG A 25 10.20 14.71 1.30
C ARG A 25 10.47 16.19 1.06
N CYS A 26 11.57 16.58 0.43
CA CYS A 26 11.84 17.99 0.12
C CYS A 26 10.82 18.56 -0.88
N ARG A 27 10.43 17.76 -1.89
CA ARG A 27 9.49 18.18 -2.94
C ARG A 27 8.06 18.31 -2.43
N HIS A 28 7.61 17.39 -1.58
CA HIS A 28 6.22 17.29 -1.12
C HIS A 28 6.01 17.76 0.32
N GLY A 29 7.07 18.11 1.04
CA GLY A 29 7.05 18.45 2.47
C GLY A 29 6.31 19.75 2.85
N GLN A 30 5.84 20.52 1.88
CA GLN A 30 4.98 21.71 2.07
C GLN A 30 3.64 21.59 1.34
N GLY A 31 3.34 20.41 0.77
CA GLY A 31 2.11 20.13 0.02
C GLY A 31 1.08 19.35 0.81
N PRO A 32 -0.04 18.96 0.18
CA PRO A 32 -1.11 18.18 0.83
C PRO A 32 -0.62 16.83 1.39
N TYR A 33 0.45 16.29 0.82
CA TYR A 33 1.05 15.00 1.20
C TYR A 33 2.17 15.11 2.23
N ALA A 34 2.48 16.30 2.74
CA ALA A 34 3.61 16.50 3.66
C ALA A 34 3.58 15.57 4.87
N HIS A 35 2.38 15.32 5.41
CA HIS A 35 2.16 14.45 6.57
C HIS A 35 2.61 12.99 6.33
N LEU A 36 2.55 12.49 5.09
CA LEU A 36 2.99 11.13 4.73
C LEU A 36 4.51 10.95 4.90
N PHE A 37 5.29 12.03 4.80
CA PHE A 37 6.75 12.00 4.87
C PHE A 37 7.30 12.30 6.26
N ALA A 38 6.44 12.64 7.23
CA ALA A 38 6.85 12.85 8.61
C ALA A 38 7.33 11.52 9.25
N PRO A 39 8.30 11.56 10.18
CA PRO A 39 8.62 10.39 11.00
C PRO A 39 7.37 9.84 11.67
N TYR A 40 7.23 8.52 11.72
CA TYR A 40 6.18 7.86 12.49
C TYR A 40 6.75 7.35 13.82
N ASP A 41 6.11 7.74 14.92
CA ASP A 41 6.50 7.40 16.30
C ASP A 41 5.37 6.68 17.07
N GLY A 42 4.29 6.32 16.37
CA GLY A 42 3.17 5.58 16.94
C GLY A 42 3.37 4.07 17.00
N ASP A 43 2.31 3.38 17.44
CA ASP A 43 2.27 1.94 17.71
C ASP A 43 1.36 1.15 16.74
N GLN A 44 0.90 1.79 15.66
CA GLN A 44 0.01 1.19 14.69
C GLN A 44 0.77 0.79 13.43
N VAL A 45 0.29 -0.27 12.79
CA VAL A 45 0.68 -0.67 11.45
C VAL A 45 -0.59 -0.82 10.59
N VAL A 46 -0.44 -0.82 9.27
CA VAL A 46 -1.57 -1.01 8.36
C VAL A 46 -1.31 -2.22 7.50
N ALA A 47 -2.16 -3.23 7.64
CA ALA A 47 -2.14 -4.36 6.73
C ALA A 47 -2.69 -3.91 5.38
N ILE A 48 -2.02 -4.28 4.29
CA ILE A 48 -2.47 -3.97 2.92
C ILE A 48 -2.47 -5.22 2.05
N ASP A 49 -3.37 -5.24 1.09
CA ASP A 49 -3.51 -6.31 0.11
C ASP A 49 -4.13 -5.76 -1.19
N CYS A 50 -3.67 -6.23 -2.34
CA CYS A 50 -4.18 -5.85 -3.66
C CYS A 50 -4.58 -7.09 -4.45
N GLU A 51 -5.79 -7.05 -5.01
CA GLU A 51 -6.17 -8.02 -6.05
C GLU A 51 -5.81 -7.45 -7.42
N THR A 52 -5.33 -8.33 -8.29
CA THR A 52 -4.75 -7.92 -9.57
C THR A 52 -5.05 -8.91 -10.69
N THR A 53 -4.90 -8.46 -11.94
CA THR A 53 -5.06 -9.32 -13.12
C THR A 53 -3.87 -10.24 -13.40
N GLY A 54 -2.85 -10.27 -12.52
CA GLY A 54 -1.69 -11.16 -12.65
C GLY A 54 -0.57 -10.86 -11.64
N LEU A 55 0.48 -11.68 -11.64
CA LEU A 55 1.56 -11.63 -10.64
C LEU A 55 2.80 -10.81 -11.04
N ASP A 56 2.78 -10.16 -12.20
CA ASP A 56 3.84 -9.23 -12.63
C ASP A 56 3.37 -7.79 -12.43
N SER A 57 3.92 -7.10 -11.43
CA SER A 57 3.48 -5.74 -11.07
C SER A 57 3.73 -4.69 -12.14
N ARG A 58 4.54 -5.01 -13.17
CA ARG A 58 4.81 -4.14 -14.31
C ARG A 58 3.69 -4.15 -15.35
N THR A 59 2.94 -5.24 -15.44
CA THR A 59 1.98 -5.50 -16.52
C THR A 59 0.56 -5.79 -16.00
N ALA A 60 0.43 -6.38 -14.81
CA ALA A 60 -0.84 -6.64 -14.17
C ALA A 60 -1.56 -5.34 -13.79
N GLU A 61 -2.88 -5.32 -13.86
CA GLU A 61 -3.73 -4.19 -13.49
C GLU A 61 -4.34 -4.38 -12.10
N LEU A 62 -4.54 -3.28 -11.36
CA LEU A 62 -5.23 -3.31 -10.06
C LEU A 62 -6.72 -3.59 -10.25
N VAL A 63 -7.27 -4.44 -9.39
CA VAL A 63 -8.69 -4.82 -9.36
C VAL A 63 -9.34 -4.33 -8.07
N SER A 64 -8.69 -4.52 -6.93
CA SER A 64 -9.12 -3.97 -5.65
C SER A 64 -7.94 -3.66 -4.74
N ILE A 65 -8.18 -2.80 -3.75
CA ILE A 65 -7.24 -2.46 -2.70
C ILE A 65 -7.96 -2.62 -1.37
N ALA A 66 -7.39 -3.43 -0.48
CA ALA A 66 -7.83 -3.56 0.90
C ALA A 66 -6.74 -3.05 1.85
N ALA A 67 -7.16 -2.41 2.93
CA ALA A 67 -6.25 -2.00 3.99
C ALA A 67 -6.96 -1.97 5.34
N VAL A 68 -6.25 -2.31 6.42
CA VAL A 68 -6.82 -2.22 7.77
C VAL A 68 -5.78 -1.87 8.82
N VAL A 69 -6.15 -0.97 9.72
CA VAL A 69 -5.28 -0.56 10.83
C VAL A 69 -5.20 -1.67 11.87
N ILE A 70 -3.99 -1.99 12.32
CA ILE A 70 -3.69 -2.90 13.41
C ILE A 70 -3.02 -2.12 14.53
N LYS A 71 -3.49 -2.31 15.77
CA LYS A 71 -2.94 -1.70 16.97
C LYS A 71 -2.92 -2.74 18.10
N ASP A 72 -1.79 -2.89 18.78
CA ASP A 72 -1.64 -3.83 19.92
C ASP A 72 -2.09 -5.28 19.60
N GLY A 73 -1.76 -5.75 18.38
CA GLY A 73 -2.14 -7.08 17.90
C GLY A 73 -3.64 -7.26 17.59
N ARG A 74 -4.40 -6.17 17.53
CA ARG A 74 -5.83 -6.18 17.21
C ARG A 74 -6.10 -5.49 15.87
N VAL A 75 -6.94 -6.11 15.06
CA VAL A 75 -7.48 -5.52 13.82
C VAL A 75 -8.58 -4.53 14.18
N LEU A 76 -8.43 -3.28 13.76
CA LEU A 76 -9.44 -2.24 13.95
C LEU A 76 -10.34 -2.18 12.72
N SER A 77 -11.36 -3.05 12.66
CA SER A 77 -12.28 -3.13 11.50
C SER A 77 -13.06 -1.84 11.23
N SER A 78 -13.21 -0.95 12.22
CA SER A 78 -13.78 0.39 12.01
C SER A 78 -12.83 1.35 11.27
N GLN A 79 -11.58 0.95 11.07
CA GLN A 79 -10.53 1.67 10.36
C GLN A 79 -9.98 0.77 9.25
N SER A 80 -10.88 0.35 8.37
CA SER A 80 -10.57 -0.45 7.18
C SER A 80 -11.01 0.26 5.91
N LEU A 81 -10.37 -0.11 4.82
CA LEU A 81 -10.68 0.23 3.45
C LEU A 81 -10.85 -1.08 2.69
N ASP A 82 -11.92 -1.17 1.90
CA ASP A 82 -12.12 -2.21 0.89
C ASP A 82 -12.71 -1.51 -0.33
N VAL A 83 -11.85 -1.28 -1.33
CA VAL A 83 -12.20 -0.54 -2.54
C VAL A 83 -12.00 -1.42 -3.75
N LYS A 84 -13.05 -1.53 -4.56
CA LYS A 84 -13.03 -2.16 -5.87
C LYS A 84 -12.91 -1.09 -6.94
N LEU A 85 -12.05 -1.34 -7.92
CA LEU A 85 -11.88 -0.46 -9.06
C LEU A 85 -12.81 -0.88 -10.19
N MET A 86 -13.06 0.03 -11.12
CA MET A 86 -13.68 -0.32 -12.39
C MET A 86 -12.95 -1.49 -13.06
N PRO A 87 -13.68 -2.42 -13.71
CA PRO A 87 -13.06 -3.62 -14.28
C PRO A 87 -12.06 -3.26 -15.38
N PRO A 88 -10.78 -3.68 -15.26
CA PRO A 88 -9.82 -3.49 -16.32
C PRO A 88 -10.11 -4.43 -17.50
N GLU A 89 -9.76 -4.00 -18.72
CA GLU A 89 -9.91 -4.83 -19.92
C GLU A 89 -9.09 -6.14 -19.85
N SER A 90 -7.99 -6.14 -19.09
CA SER A 90 -7.14 -7.33 -18.92
C SER A 90 -7.68 -8.38 -17.93
N LEU A 91 -8.84 -8.15 -17.30
CA LEU A 91 -9.42 -9.08 -16.34
C LEU A 91 -9.85 -10.39 -17.03
N LYS A 92 -9.21 -11.50 -16.67
CA LYS A 92 -9.38 -12.82 -17.30
C LYS A 92 -9.95 -13.86 -16.34
N GLU A 93 -10.57 -14.90 -16.89
CA GLU A 93 -11.19 -15.97 -16.10
C GLU A 93 -10.22 -16.63 -15.10
N ASP A 94 -8.96 -16.84 -15.49
CA ASP A 94 -7.98 -17.50 -14.61
C ASP A 94 -7.69 -16.71 -13.34
N THR A 95 -7.63 -15.38 -13.40
CA THR A 95 -7.45 -14.55 -12.20
C THR A 95 -8.75 -14.43 -11.41
N ILE A 96 -9.90 -14.35 -12.09
CA ILE A 96 -11.22 -14.38 -11.44
C ILE A 96 -11.37 -15.65 -10.60
N ARG A 97 -10.86 -16.81 -11.03
CA ARG A 97 -10.91 -18.04 -10.23
C ARG A 97 -10.12 -17.96 -8.92
N ILE A 98 -9.10 -17.11 -8.87
CA ILE A 98 -8.24 -16.90 -7.69
C ILE A 98 -8.93 -15.91 -6.73
N HIS A 99 -9.14 -14.67 -7.18
CA HIS A 99 -9.62 -13.58 -6.33
C HIS A 99 -11.16 -13.45 -6.27
N ARG A 100 -11.88 -14.18 -7.13
CA ARG A 100 -13.36 -14.29 -7.18
C ARG A 100 -14.12 -12.99 -7.47
N LEU A 101 -13.44 -11.96 -7.97
CA LEU A 101 -14.07 -10.70 -8.40
C LEU A 101 -14.36 -10.76 -9.90
N ARG A 102 -15.64 -10.81 -10.27
CA ARG A 102 -16.06 -10.82 -11.67
C ARG A 102 -16.29 -9.37 -12.14
N PRO A 103 -16.34 -9.12 -13.46
CA PRO A 103 -16.65 -7.78 -13.98
C PRO A 103 -17.91 -7.15 -13.38
N VAL A 104 -18.98 -7.93 -13.14
CA VAL A 104 -20.22 -7.45 -12.50
C VAL A 104 -20.02 -7.03 -11.03
N ASP A 105 -19.06 -7.64 -10.33
CA ASP A 105 -18.77 -7.29 -8.93
C ASP A 105 -17.93 -5.99 -8.82
N LEU A 106 -17.45 -5.49 -9.97
CA LEU A 106 -16.63 -4.29 -10.14
C LEU A 106 -17.40 -3.14 -10.82
N GLU A 107 -18.64 -3.39 -11.25
CA GLU A 107 -19.48 -2.38 -11.89
C GLU A 107 -19.76 -1.23 -10.91
N GLY A 108 -19.51 0.01 -11.35
CA GLY A 108 -19.57 1.19 -10.48
C GLY A 108 -18.42 1.31 -9.49
N GLY A 109 -17.33 0.52 -9.65
CA GLY A 109 -16.12 0.65 -8.85
C GLY A 109 -15.45 2.03 -8.98
N GLU A 110 -14.58 2.33 -8.03
CA GLU A 110 -13.90 3.62 -7.93
C GLU A 110 -12.89 3.84 -9.08
N SER A 111 -12.58 5.11 -9.34
CA SER A 111 -11.42 5.43 -10.15
C SER A 111 -10.14 5.11 -9.40
N VAL A 112 -9.05 4.83 -10.12
CA VAL A 112 -7.74 4.59 -9.50
C VAL A 112 -7.30 5.77 -8.63
N ARG A 113 -7.58 7.02 -9.05
CA ARG A 113 -7.21 8.20 -8.28
C ARG A 113 -7.95 8.24 -6.95
N ASP A 114 -9.27 8.05 -6.97
CA ASP A 114 -10.10 8.13 -5.76
C ASP A 114 -9.75 7.01 -4.77
N ALA A 115 -9.51 5.80 -5.28
CA ALA A 115 -9.03 4.68 -4.47
C ALA A 115 -7.68 4.96 -3.80
N LEU A 116 -6.74 5.57 -4.53
CA LEU A 116 -5.44 5.95 -3.97
C LEU A 116 -5.55 7.09 -2.96
N ASP A 117 -6.42 8.08 -3.19
CA ASP A 117 -6.66 9.16 -2.23
C ASP A 117 -7.25 8.61 -0.92
N ALA A 118 -8.22 7.69 -1.01
CA ALA A 118 -8.77 6.99 0.15
C ALA A 118 -7.73 6.12 0.86
N LEU A 119 -6.88 5.41 0.11
CA LEU A 119 -5.78 4.62 0.66
C LEU A 119 -4.80 5.52 1.42
N LEU A 120 -4.31 6.60 0.82
CA LEU A 120 -3.36 7.52 1.45
C LEU A 120 -3.92 8.12 2.73
N ALA A 121 -5.20 8.49 2.73
CA ALA A 121 -5.90 8.99 3.91
C ALA A 121 -5.99 7.93 5.03
N LEU A 122 -6.28 6.67 4.69
CA LEU A 122 -6.32 5.59 5.67
C LEU A 122 -4.91 5.26 6.18
N VAL A 123 -3.91 5.08 5.32
CA VAL A 123 -2.58 4.57 5.73
C VAL A 123 -1.76 5.61 6.46
N GLY A 124 -1.84 6.89 6.04
CA GLY A 124 -0.98 7.95 6.57
C GLY A 124 0.50 7.64 6.39
N ASN A 125 1.33 8.01 7.36
CA ASN A 125 2.76 7.67 7.41
C ASN A 125 3.07 6.39 8.21
N ARG A 126 2.06 5.59 8.57
CA ARG A 126 2.22 4.37 9.38
C ARG A 126 2.95 3.26 8.61
N PRO A 127 3.72 2.37 9.25
CA PRO A 127 4.31 1.22 8.58
C PRO A 127 3.24 0.32 7.95
N LEU A 128 3.56 -0.19 6.76
CA LEU A 128 2.71 -1.13 6.02
C LEU A 128 3.18 -2.55 6.28
N VAL A 129 2.25 -3.46 6.52
CA VAL A 129 2.54 -4.87 6.79
C VAL A 129 1.74 -5.77 5.84
N GLY A 130 2.30 -6.90 5.45
CA GLY A 130 1.60 -7.86 4.60
C GLY A 130 2.46 -9.06 4.23
N TRP A 131 1.88 -9.97 3.48
CA TRP A 131 2.56 -11.15 2.92
C TRP A 131 2.91 -10.89 1.46
N CYS A 132 4.19 -11.01 1.10
CA CYS A 132 4.72 -10.56 -0.18
C CYS A 132 4.40 -9.07 -0.46
N VAL A 133 4.34 -8.24 0.58
CA VAL A 133 3.85 -6.83 0.52
C VAL A 133 4.64 -5.95 -0.44
N ALA A 134 5.87 -6.34 -0.78
CA ALA A 134 6.64 -5.70 -1.84
C ALA A 134 5.90 -5.67 -3.20
N PHE A 135 5.10 -6.70 -3.50
CA PHE A 135 4.26 -6.76 -4.71
C PHE A 135 3.15 -5.72 -4.67
N ASP A 136 2.37 -5.67 -3.59
CA ASP A 136 1.28 -4.70 -3.39
C ASP A 136 1.80 -3.26 -3.46
N VAL A 137 2.90 -2.98 -2.77
CA VAL A 137 3.56 -1.67 -2.79
C VAL A 137 4.05 -1.32 -4.20
N ALA A 138 4.58 -2.28 -4.95
CA ALA A 138 4.99 -2.05 -6.33
C ALA A 138 3.79 -1.76 -7.25
N MET A 139 2.69 -2.49 -7.08
CA MET A 139 1.43 -2.26 -7.79
C MET A 139 0.89 -0.86 -7.51
N ILE A 140 0.74 -0.48 -6.24
CA ILE A 140 0.27 0.85 -5.84
C ILE A 140 1.18 1.94 -6.39
N ASN A 141 2.50 1.80 -6.24
CA ASN A 141 3.46 2.80 -6.70
C ASN A 141 3.46 2.98 -8.23
N ARG A 142 3.11 1.96 -9.01
CA ARG A 142 2.99 2.09 -10.47
C ARG A 142 1.95 3.13 -10.86
N TYR A 143 0.86 3.25 -10.09
CA TYR A 143 -0.19 4.25 -10.29
C TYR A 143 0.07 5.54 -9.50
N LEU A 144 0.62 5.44 -8.28
CA LEU A 144 0.90 6.58 -7.43
C LEU A 144 1.93 7.54 -8.06
N ARG A 145 2.99 7.01 -8.66
CA ARG A 145 4.07 7.80 -9.28
C ARG A 145 3.56 8.78 -10.34
N PRO A 146 2.83 8.36 -11.39
CA PRO A 146 2.34 9.29 -12.41
C PRO A 146 1.25 10.24 -11.89
N LEU A 147 0.44 9.80 -10.90
CA LEU A 147 -0.68 10.59 -10.39
C LEU A 147 -0.27 11.63 -9.33
N MET A 148 0.68 11.29 -8.47
CA MET A 148 1.04 12.06 -7.28
C MET A 148 2.52 12.45 -7.23
N GLY A 149 3.38 11.81 -8.04
CA GLY A 149 4.79 12.17 -8.16
C GLY A 149 5.69 11.64 -7.03
N PHE A 150 5.26 10.60 -6.31
CA PHE A 150 6.06 9.91 -5.28
C PHE A 150 5.67 8.43 -5.15
N ASP A 151 6.45 7.69 -4.38
CA ASP A 151 6.12 6.34 -3.89
C ASP A 151 5.60 6.40 -2.47
N LEU A 152 4.81 5.41 -2.06
CA LEU A 152 4.45 5.16 -0.66
C LEU A 152 5.70 5.34 0.24
N PRO A 153 5.74 6.41 1.05
CA PRO A 153 6.93 6.74 1.83
C PRO A 153 7.08 5.86 3.07
N ASN A 154 6.05 5.07 3.37
CA ASN A 154 5.91 4.22 4.54
C ASN A 154 7.03 3.18 4.66
N ASP A 155 7.40 2.86 5.90
CA ASP A 155 8.23 1.68 6.16
C ASP A 155 7.44 0.40 5.87
N ILE A 156 8.16 -0.65 5.47
CA ILE A 156 7.56 -1.92 5.04
C ILE A 156 7.97 -3.02 6.01
N ILE A 157 6.99 -3.79 6.47
CA ILE A 157 7.13 -4.96 7.33
C ILE A 157 6.66 -6.17 6.53
N GLU A 158 7.61 -6.97 6.07
CA GLU A 158 7.36 -8.19 5.32
C GLU A 158 7.12 -9.36 6.27
N LEU A 159 6.10 -10.19 5.99
CA LEU A 159 5.75 -11.36 6.81
C LEU A 159 6.21 -12.70 6.21
N SER A 160 6.72 -12.70 4.98
CA SER A 160 7.23 -13.89 4.27
C SER A 160 8.65 -14.31 4.67
#